data_AF-A0A8J6TPT1-F1
#
_entry.id   AF-A0A8J6TPT1-F1
#
_cell.length_a   1.000
_cell.length_b   1.000
_cell.length_c   1.000
_cell.angle_alpha   90.00
_cell.angle_beta   90.00
_cell.angle_gamma   90.00
#
_symmetry.space_group_name_H-M   'P 1'
#
loop_
_entity.id
_entity.type
_entity.pdbx_description
1 polymer ?
#
loop_
_entity_poly.entity_id
_entity_poly.type
_entity_poly.pdbx_seq_one_letter_code
_entity_poly.pdbx_strand_id
1 'polypeptide(L)'
;MKKILTLIVAAAFLIYPCVCFSSYIIHLKDGREFATENYSEEGDQIKFKRYGGVIGIQKGLVREIEVVEEVEELPAEKEGAKLGAPAEKTEAGKKEASESPEKAVEVEKPKEQGEPEDASEKEKKNLIDKYTKEFNLINEKFKDVQMMTKEDLYKFADKLIAFKKGVLSNRLGGIFSKHLLEIYSMLDKIEAILKFRGD
;
A
#
# COMPACT_ATOMS: atom_id res chain seq x y z
N MET A 1 -10.06 36.45 41.74
CA MET A 1 -10.46 36.34 40.32
C MET A 1 -9.42 35.66 39.43
N LYS A 2 -8.11 35.89 39.59
CA LYS A 2 -7.06 35.28 38.73
C LYS A 2 -6.98 33.75 38.78
N LYS A 3 -7.18 33.12 39.95
CA LYS A 3 -7.08 31.65 40.13
C LYS A 3 -8.21 30.85 39.46
N ILE A 4 -9.40 31.45 39.32
CA ILE A 4 -10.55 30.82 38.66
C ILE A 4 -10.32 30.80 37.14
N LEU A 5 -9.75 31.88 36.58
CA LEU A 5 -9.38 31.94 35.17
C LEU A 5 -8.31 30.90 34.81
N THR A 6 -7.30 30.72 35.67
CA THR A 6 -6.26 29.69 35.47
C THR A 6 -6.83 28.27 35.52
N LEU A 7 -7.83 28.02 36.38
CA LEU A 7 -8.48 26.73 36.49
C LEU A 7 -9.35 26.41 35.26
N ILE A 8 -10.04 27.41 34.70
CA ILE A 8 -10.83 27.26 33.47
C ILE A 8 -9.91 26.98 32.27
N VAL A 9 -8.78 27.68 32.17
CA VAL A 9 -7.79 27.44 31.09
C VAL A 9 -7.15 26.06 31.23
N ALA A 10 -6.81 25.62 32.45
CA ALA A 10 -6.27 24.29 32.69
C ALA A 10 -7.29 23.18 32.40
N ALA A 11 -8.56 23.39 32.74
CA ALA A 11 -9.65 22.46 32.42
C ALA A 11 -9.88 22.39 30.91
N ALA A 12 -9.89 23.51 30.20
CA ALA A 12 -10.01 23.53 28.74
C ALA A 12 -8.85 22.80 28.03
N PHE A 13 -7.63 22.87 28.59
CA PHE A 13 -6.46 22.16 28.06
C PHE A 13 -6.54 20.64 28.29
N LEU A 14 -7.21 20.19 29.35
CA LEU A 14 -7.41 18.78 29.69
C LEU A 14 -8.43 18.08 28.79
N ILE A 15 -9.33 18.82 28.14
CA ILE A 15 -10.37 18.27 27.24
C ILE A 15 -9.90 18.33 25.76
N TYR A 16 -8.71 18.88 25.49
CA TYR A 16 -8.29 19.23 24.12
C TYR A 16 -7.78 18.08 23.22
N PRO A 17 -7.35 16.89 23.70
CA PRO A 17 -6.98 15.82 22.79
C PRO A 17 -7.99 14.66 22.84
N CYS A 18 -9.26 14.93 22.56
CA CYS A 18 -10.19 13.89 22.04
C CYS A 18 -10.33 14.03 20.53
N VAL A 19 -9.21 14.20 19.82
CA VAL A 19 -9.19 14.01 18.37
C VAL A 19 -9.17 12.50 18.16
N CYS A 20 -10.35 11.88 18.20
CA CYS A 20 -10.53 10.47 17.96
C CYS A 20 -9.93 10.12 16.58
N PHE A 21 -8.94 9.23 16.56
CA PHE A 21 -8.42 8.64 15.34
C PHE A 21 -9.50 7.69 14.79
N SER A 22 -10.41 8.22 13.98
CA SER A 22 -11.32 7.37 13.20
C SER A 22 -10.55 6.79 12.04
N SER A 23 -10.64 5.48 11.85
CA SER A 23 -10.17 4.82 10.64
C SER A 23 -11.36 4.64 9.70
N TYR A 24 -11.19 4.94 8.43
CA TYR A 24 -12.24 4.84 7.41
C TYR A 24 -11.98 3.66 6.51
N ILE A 25 -13.00 2.87 6.20
CA ILE A 25 -12.95 1.84 5.16
C ILE A 25 -13.77 2.31 3.97
N ILE A 26 -13.09 2.53 2.84
CA ILE A 26 -13.73 2.91 1.57
C ILE A 26 -13.98 1.64 0.77
N HIS A 27 -15.24 1.24 0.64
CA HIS A 27 -15.67 0.12 -0.19
C HIS A 27 -15.93 0.60 -1.62
N LEU A 28 -15.32 -0.06 -2.60
CA LEU A 28 -15.57 0.17 -4.01
C LEU A 28 -16.64 -0.77 -4.56
N LYS A 29 -17.26 -0.36 -5.67
CA LYS A 29 -18.26 -1.17 -6.38
C LYS A 29 -17.71 -2.48 -6.96
N ASP A 30 -16.40 -2.56 -7.18
CA ASP A 30 -15.73 -3.78 -7.65
C ASP A 30 -15.34 -4.74 -6.52
N GLY A 31 -15.68 -4.41 -5.27
CA GLY A 31 -15.40 -5.23 -4.10
C GLY A 31 -14.04 -4.97 -3.45
N ARG A 32 -13.24 -4.02 -3.95
CA ARG A 32 -12.00 -3.60 -3.29
C ARG A 32 -12.28 -2.66 -2.12
N GLU A 33 -11.42 -2.70 -1.13
CA GLU A 33 -11.57 -1.91 0.10
C GLU A 33 -10.27 -1.17 0.42
N PHE A 34 -10.39 0.06 0.92
CA PHE A 34 -9.24 0.84 1.37
C PHE A 34 -9.44 1.36 2.78
N ALA A 35 -8.59 0.90 3.70
CA ALA A 35 -8.46 1.49 5.02
C ALA A 35 -7.61 2.78 4.95
N THR A 36 -8.11 3.87 5.54
CA THR A 36 -7.41 5.15 5.61
C THR A 36 -7.78 5.93 6.86
N GLU A 37 -6.84 6.65 7.45
CA GLU A 37 -7.11 7.51 8.63
C GLU A 37 -7.92 8.76 8.27
N ASN A 38 -7.82 9.22 7.02
CA ASN A 38 -8.56 10.37 6.55
C ASN A 38 -8.79 10.35 5.04
N TYR A 39 -9.92 10.92 4.64
CA TYR A 39 -10.20 11.22 3.25
C TYR A 39 -10.70 12.66 3.10
N SER A 40 -10.54 13.20 1.89
CA SER A 40 -11.10 14.49 1.50
C SER A 40 -11.79 14.35 0.16
N GLU A 41 -12.96 14.95 0.02
CA GLU A 41 -13.66 15.01 -1.25
C GLU A 41 -13.23 16.25 -2.05
N GLU A 42 -12.74 16.04 -3.27
CA GLU A 42 -12.32 17.12 -4.17
C GLU A 42 -12.96 16.92 -5.54
N GLY A 43 -13.96 17.75 -5.85
CA GLY A 43 -14.78 17.60 -7.05
C GLY A 43 -15.49 16.24 -7.07
N ASP A 44 -15.23 15.45 -8.12
CA ASP A 44 -15.78 14.10 -8.30
C ASP A 44 -14.84 13.00 -7.79
N GLN A 45 -13.84 13.35 -6.97
CA GLN A 45 -12.87 12.39 -6.42
C GLN A 45 -12.89 12.37 -4.90
N ILE A 46 -12.65 11.18 -4.36
CA ILE A 46 -12.28 10.95 -2.96
C ILE A 46 -10.77 10.77 -2.91
N LYS A 47 -10.08 11.64 -2.19
CA LYS A 47 -8.63 11.64 -2.02
C LYS A 47 -8.26 11.16 -0.62
N PHE A 48 -7.27 10.29 -0.51
CA PHE A 48 -6.80 9.78 0.77
C PHE A 48 -5.34 9.34 0.68
N LYS A 49 -4.68 9.23 1.84
CA LYS A 49 -3.27 8.85 1.90
C LYS A 49 -3.11 7.33 1.82
N ARG A 50 -2.23 6.86 0.93
CA ARG A 50 -1.82 5.45 0.83
C ARG A 50 -0.41 5.34 0.28
N TYR A 51 0.36 4.37 0.78
CA TYR A 51 1.73 4.08 0.30
C TYR A 51 2.67 5.29 0.22
N GLY A 52 2.54 6.25 1.13
CA GLY A 52 3.37 7.46 1.15
C GLY A 52 2.98 8.53 0.13
N GLY A 53 1.82 8.42 -0.52
CA GLY A 53 1.26 9.43 -1.42
C GLY A 53 -0.24 9.67 -1.18
N VAL A 54 -0.81 10.61 -1.92
CA VAL A 54 -2.27 10.85 -1.97
C VAL A 54 -2.81 10.19 -3.24
N ILE A 55 -3.79 9.31 -3.09
CA ILE A 55 -4.50 8.71 -4.22
C ILE A 55 -5.92 9.26 -4.30
N GLY A 56 -6.42 9.44 -5.52
CA GLY A 56 -7.77 9.92 -5.80
C GLY A 56 -8.58 8.86 -6.54
N ILE A 57 -9.79 8.56 -6.06
CA ILE A 57 -10.73 7.62 -6.68
C ILE A 57 -12.02 8.36 -7.04
N GLN A 58 -12.61 8.08 -8.19
CA GLN A 58 -13.87 8.70 -8.58
C GLN A 58 -15.02 8.29 -7.66
N LYS A 59 -15.85 9.24 -7.23
CA LYS A 59 -17.01 8.98 -6.35
C LYS A 59 -17.98 7.97 -6.97
N GLY A 60 -18.14 7.99 -8.29
CA GLY A 60 -18.96 7.02 -9.02
C GLY A 60 -18.53 5.56 -8.86
N LEU A 61 -17.29 5.29 -8.43
CA LEU A 61 -16.75 3.95 -8.18
C LEU A 61 -16.85 3.52 -6.71
N VAL A 62 -17.13 4.47 -5.81
CA VAL A 62 -17.29 4.21 -4.38
C VAL A 62 -18.70 3.67 -4.14
N ARG A 63 -18.79 2.61 -3.33
CA ARG A 63 -20.04 2.02 -2.88
C ARG A 63 -20.44 2.62 -1.53
N GLU A 64 -19.52 2.62 -0.57
CA GLU A 64 -19.79 3.01 0.81
C GLU A 64 -18.49 3.40 1.53
N ILE A 65 -18.59 4.24 2.57
CA ILE A 65 -17.47 4.59 3.45
C ILE A 65 -17.92 4.34 4.89
N GLU A 66 -17.25 3.41 5.56
CA GLU A 66 -17.51 3.06 6.95
C GLU A 66 -16.51 3.76 7.89
N VAL A 67 -17.00 4.23 9.04
CA VAL A 67 -16.17 4.81 10.11
C VAL A 67 -15.96 3.75 11.17
N VAL A 68 -14.71 3.37 11.40
CA VAL A 68 -14.28 2.39 12.39
C VAL A 68 -13.62 3.14 13.55
N GLU A 69 -14.30 3.17 14.70
CA GLU A 69 -13.85 3.90 15.91
C GLU A 69 -12.96 3.05 16.82
N GLU A 70 -12.87 1.73 16.61
CA GLU A 70 -12.13 0.81 17.49
C GLU A 70 -11.36 -0.21 16.65
N VAL A 71 -10.03 -0.16 16.74
CA VAL A 71 -9.13 -1.11 16.06
C VAL A 71 -9.10 -2.39 16.90
N GLU A 72 -9.98 -3.34 16.61
CA GLU A 72 -9.56 -4.73 16.71
C GLU A 72 -8.58 -4.96 15.55
N GLU A 73 -7.32 -5.22 15.88
CA GLU A 73 -6.31 -5.66 14.91
C GLU A 73 -6.84 -6.90 14.17
N LEU A 74 -7.35 -6.71 12.96
CA LEU A 74 -7.76 -7.79 12.07
C LEU A 74 -7.20 -7.59 10.65
N PRO A 75 -6.92 -8.71 9.97
CA PRO A 75 -5.74 -8.89 9.16
C PRO A 75 -5.89 -8.32 7.75
N ALA A 76 -4.74 -8.02 7.15
CA ALA A 76 -4.64 -7.75 5.73
C ALA A 76 -5.39 -8.81 4.90
N GLU A 77 -6.36 -8.34 4.13
CA GLU A 77 -6.74 -8.82 2.80
C GLU A 77 -7.13 -10.32 2.69
N LYS A 78 -8.45 -10.59 2.72
CA LYS A 78 -9.03 -11.75 2.03
C LYS A 78 -9.62 -11.29 0.69
N GLU A 79 -8.79 -11.20 -0.34
CA GLU A 79 -9.27 -11.25 -1.73
C GLU A 79 -9.70 -12.70 -2.03
N GLY A 80 -11.00 -12.90 -2.25
CA GLY A 80 -11.58 -14.20 -2.54
C GLY A 80 -13.06 -14.17 -2.88
N ALA A 81 -13.51 -13.22 -3.71
CA ALA A 81 -14.87 -13.22 -4.23
C ALA A 81 -14.93 -13.99 -5.56
N LYS A 82 -15.32 -15.27 -5.47
CA LYS A 82 -15.84 -16.05 -6.59
C LYS A 82 -17.32 -15.65 -6.78
N LEU A 83 -17.67 -15.29 -8.01
CA LEU A 83 -19.03 -14.98 -8.46
C LEU A 83 -20.05 -16.08 -8.09
N GLY A 84 -21.26 -15.65 -7.71
CA GLY A 84 -22.47 -16.46 -7.82
C GLY A 84 -23.65 -16.03 -6.93
N ALA A 85 -24.41 -15.01 -7.39
CA ALA A 85 -25.88 -14.83 -7.39
C ALA A 85 -26.78 -15.23 -6.17
N PRO A 86 -27.98 -14.61 -6.02
CA PRO A 86 -28.56 -14.23 -4.73
C PRO A 86 -29.64 -15.19 -4.19
N ALA A 87 -29.81 -15.22 -2.86
CA ALA A 87 -31.07 -15.62 -2.23
C ALA A 87 -31.31 -14.79 -0.95
N GLU A 88 -32.44 -14.11 -0.93
CA GLU A 88 -32.96 -13.21 0.08
C GLU A 88 -33.84 -13.97 1.09
N LYS A 89 -33.83 -13.53 2.37
CA LYS A 89 -34.75 -13.83 3.50
C LYS A 89 -34.71 -15.27 4.06
N THR A 90 -34.63 -15.49 5.37
CA THR A 90 -35.71 -15.19 6.35
C THR A 90 -35.20 -15.39 7.80
N GLU A 91 -35.67 -14.53 8.73
CA GLU A 91 -35.91 -14.66 10.20
C GLU A 91 -34.83 -15.25 11.14
N ALA A 92 -34.35 -14.54 12.18
CA ALA A 92 -34.99 -14.06 13.43
C ALA A 92 -35.07 -15.10 14.58
N GLY A 93 -34.34 -14.79 15.67
CA GLY A 93 -34.51 -15.32 17.05
C GLY A 93 -33.52 -16.44 17.44
N LYS A 94 -33.07 -16.64 18.69
CA LYS A 94 -33.19 -15.97 20.00
C LYS A 94 -32.45 -16.90 21.00
N LYS A 95 -31.72 -16.34 21.99
CA LYS A 95 -31.27 -16.96 23.28
C LYS A 95 -30.28 -18.14 23.20
N GLU A 96 -29.44 -18.47 24.17
CA GLU A 96 -28.90 -17.94 25.44
C GLU A 96 -27.74 -18.91 25.78
N ALA A 97 -26.88 -18.52 26.71
CA ALA A 97 -25.71 -19.21 27.23
C ALA A 97 -25.84 -20.73 27.55
N SER A 98 -24.75 -21.47 27.41
CA SER A 98 -24.03 -22.04 28.58
C SER A 98 -22.74 -22.78 28.17
N GLU A 99 -21.70 -22.52 28.96
CA GLU A 99 -20.66 -23.43 29.48
C GLU A 99 -19.70 -24.20 28.54
N SER A 100 -18.45 -23.78 28.67
CA SER A 100 -17.21 -24.58 28.56
C SER A 100 -17.26 -25.85 29.43
N PRO A 101 -16.57 -26.94 29.04
CA PRO A 101 -15.26 -27.15 29.68
C PRO A 101 -14.16 -27.71 28.75
N GLU A 102 -13.06 -26.97 28.70
CA GLU A 102 -11.66 -27.40 28.87
C GLU A 102 -11.32 -28.91 28.70
N LYS A 103 -10.54 -29.26 27.66
CA LYS A 103 -9.59 -30.39 27.72
C LYS A 103 -8.41 -30.26 26.74
N ALA A 104 -7.25 -29.97 27.33
CA ALA A 104 -5.87 -30.38 27.03
C ALA A 104 -5.42 -30.75 25.59
N VAL A 105 -4.56 -29.88 25.04
CA VAL A 105 -3.20 -30.12 24.46
C VAL A 105 -2.90 -31.47 23.79
N GLU A 106 -2.58 -31.43 22.48
CA GLU A 106 -1.42 -32.15 21.94
C GLU A 106 -0.86 -31.46 20.69
N VAL A 107 0.45 -31.27 20.70
CA VAL A 107 1.27 -30.69 19.64
C VAL A 107 1.68 -31.81 18.69
N GLU A 108 1.33 -31.71 17.41
CA GLU A 108 2.13 -32.33 16.34
C GLU A 108 2.41 -31.33 15.21
N LYS A 109 3.69 -31.32 14.84
CA LYS A 109 4.34 -30.42 13.89
C LYS A 109 4.03 -30.86 12.44
N PRO A 110 4.06 -29.93 11.46
CA PRO A 110 3.46 -30.13 10.14
C PRO A 110 4.29 -31.06 9.26
N LYS A 111 3.64 -32.07 8.65
CA LYS A 111 4.14 -32.72 7.44
C LYS A 111 3.59 -31.97 6.23
N GLU A 112 4.44 -31.10 5.70
CA GLU A 112 4.85 -31.09 4.29
C GLU A 112 3.85 -31.80 3.35
N GLN A 113 2.83 -31.04 2.94
CA GLN A 113 1.92 -31.43 1.88
C GLN A 113 2.05 -30.33 0.84
N GLY A 114 2.76 -30.65 -0.25
CA GLY A 114 2.98 -29.75 -1.37
C GLY A 114 1.66 -29.20 -1.88
N GLU A 115 1.46 -27.91 -1.67
CA GLU A 115 0.43 -27.15 -2.36
C GLU A 115 0.83 -27.03 -3.85
N PRO A 116 -0.16 -27.03 -4.76
CA PRO A 116 0.13 -26.84 -6.17
C PRO A 116 0.72 -25.43 -6.33
N GLU A 117 1.95 -25.32 -6.86
CA GLU A 117 2.51 -24.02 -7.24
C GLU A 117 1.53 -23.33 -8.18
N ASP A 118 0.79 -22.38 -7.63
CA ASP A 118 -0.17 -21.56 -8.32
C ASP A 118 0.57 -20.81 -9.44
N ALA A 119 0.06 -20.86 -10.67
CA ALA A 119 0.72 -20.31 -11.85
C ALA A 119 1.10 -18.82 -11.66
N SER A 120 0.36 -18.11 -10.80
CA SER A 120 0.59 -16.73 -10.36
C SER A 120 1.95 -16.53 -9.65
N GLU A 121 2.38 -17.47 -8.80
CA GLU A 121 3.62 -17.30 -8.03
C GLU A 121 4.87 -17.50 -8.91
N LYS A 122 4.78 -18.45 -9.84
CA LYS A 122 5.85 -18.70 -10.82
C LYS A 122 6.04 -17.52 -11.76
N GLU A 123 4.96 -16.89 -12.21
CA GLU A 123 5.02 -15.69 -13.04
C GLU A 123 5.65 -14.50 -12.28
N LYS A 124 5.29 -14.33 -11.00
CA LYS A 124 5.89 -13.31 -10.14
C LYS A 124 7.39 -13.54 -9.93
N LYS A 125 7.83 -14.77 -9.68
CA LYS A 125 9.26 -15.14 -9.57
C LYS A 125 10.01 -14.82 -10.87
N ASN A 126 9.45 -15.16 -12.03
CA ASN A 126 10.05 -14.85 -13.33
C ASN A 126 10.21 -13.33 -13.56
N LEU A 127 9.23 -12.52 -13.14
CA LEU A 127 9.34 -11.06 -13.23
C LEU A 127 10.41 -10.50 -12.29
N ILE A 128 10.51 -11.03 -11.06
CA ILE A 128 11.57 -10.64 -10.11
C ILE A 128 12.94 -10.95 -10.71
N ASP A 129 13.15 -12.15 -11.26
CA ASP A 129 14.43 -12.51 -11.88
C ASP A 129 14.76 -11.62 -13.09
N LYS A 130 13.75 -11.31 -13.92
CA LYS A 130 13.90 -10.40 -15.05
C LYS A 130 14.37 -9.02 -14.61
N TYR A 131 13.67 -8.39 -13.67
CA TYR A 131 14.02 -7.05 -13.21
C TYR A 131 15.32 -7.01 -12.42
N THR A 132 15.67 -8.09 -11.71
CA THR A 132 16.97 -8.19 -11.04
C THR A 132 18.12 -8.17 -12.05
N LYS A 133 17.99 -8.92 -13.15
CA LYS A 133 18.99 -8.94 -14.24
C LYS A 133 19.06 -7.59 -14.96
N GLU A 134 17.92 -6.98 -15.26
CA GLU A 134 17.87 -5.65 -15.89
C GLU A 134 18.55 -4.60 -15.01
N PHE A 135 18.30 -4.62 -13.70
CA PHE A 135 18.93 -3.69 -12.77
C PHE A 135 20.45 -3.88 -12.70
N ASN A 136 20.93 -5.12 -12.63
CA ASN A 136 22.37 -5.38 -12.61
C ASN A 136 23.05 -4.84 -13.88
N LEU A 137 22.42 -5.02 -15.05
CA LEU A 137 22.94 -4.48 -16.30
C LEU A 137 22.95 -2.95 -16.31
N ILE A 138 21.89 -2.33 -15.77
CA ILE A 138 21.83 -0.88 -15.57
C ILE A 138 22.99 -0.43 -14.69
N ASN A 139 23.23 -1.10 -13.57
CA ASN A 139 24.25 -0.69 -12.61
C ASN A 139 25.67 -0.84 -13.18
N GLU A 140 25.95 -1.92 -13.92
CA GLU A 140 27.21 -2.06 -14.65
C GLU A 140 27.40 -0.94 -15.67
N LYS A 141 26.37 -0.66 -16.48
CA LYS A 141 26.43 0.43 -17.45
C LYS A 141 26.56 1.81 -16.79
N PHE A 142 26.01 1.98 -15.59
CA PHE A 142 26.10 3.24 -14.84
C PHE A 142 27.54 3.57 -14.42
N LYS A 143 28.44 2.59 -14.26
CA LYS A 143 29.85 2.85 -13.94
C LYS A 143 30.55 3.70 -15.00
N ASP A 144 30.14 3.55 -16.26
CA ASP A 144 30.70 4.28 -17.39
C ASP A 144 29.95 5.59 -17.70
N VAL A 145 29.00 6.00 -16.86
CA VAL A 145 28.11 7.16 -17.12
C VAL A 145 28.87 8.46 -17.37
N GLN A 146 30.03 8.64 -16.72
CA GLN A 146 30.86 9.83 -16.93
C GLN A 146 31.54 9.90 -18.30
N MET A 147 31.65 8.77 -18.99
CA MET A 147 32.30 8.66 -20.31
C MET A 147 31.29 8.59 -21.45
N MET A 148 29.99 8.47 -21.16
CA MET A 148 28.93 8.44 -22.18
C MET A 148 28.80 9.79 -22.88
N THR A 149 28.32 9.78 -24.13
CA THR A 149 27.93 11.00 -24.86
C THR A 149 26.64 11.61 -24.29
N LYS A 150 26.27 12.84 -24.69
CA LYS A 150 25.00 13.45 -24.24
C LYS A 150 23.81 12.64 -24.73
N GLU A 151 23.84 12.19 -25.98
CA GLU A 151 22.80 11.38 -26.60
C GLU A 151 22.63 10.04 -25.89
N ASP A 152 23.74 9.41 -25.51
CA ASP A 152 23.71 8.15 -24.76
C ASP A 152 23.21 8.32 -23.33
N LEU A 153 23.50 9.46 -22.70
CA LEU A 153 22.97 9.80 -21.38
C LEU A 153 21.44 9.96 -21.40
N TYR A 154 20.87 10.63 -22.40
CA TYR A 154 19.42 10.72 -22.55
C TYR A 154 18.77 9.35 -22.75
N LYS A 155 19.32 8.54 -23.68
CA LYS A 155 18.84 7.17 -23.90
C LYS A 155 18.97 6.31 -22.65
N PHE A 156 20.00 6.55 -21.85
CA PHE A 156 20.20 5.81 -20.62
C PHE A 156 19.21 6.25 -19.54
N ALA A 157 18.93 7.55 -19.40
CA ALA A 157 17.87 8.06 -18.53
C ALA A 157 16.50 7.48 -18.91
N ASP A 158 16.18 7.39 -20.20
CA ASP A 158 14.94 6.75 -20.66
C ASP A 158 14.86 5.27 -20.23
N LYS A 159 15.98 4.53 -20.27
CA LYS A 159 16.04 3.15 -19.77
C LYS A 159 15.78 3.07 -18.26
N LEU A 160 16.33 3.98 -17.47
CA LEU A 160 16.09 4.05 -16.03
C LEU A 160 14.60 4.30 -15.74
N ILE A 161 13.98 5.23 -16.48
CA ILE A 161 12.55 5.55 -16.36
C ILE A 161 11.69 4.34 -16.78
N ALA A 162 12.05 3.65 -17.87
CA ALA A 162 11.35 2.47 -18.34
C ALA A 162 11.42 1.32 -17.32
N PHE A 163 12.59 1.09 -16.72
CA PHE A 163 12.78 0.12 -15.64
C PHE A 163 11.86 0.43 -14.46
N LYS A 164 11.91 1.66 -13.93
CA LYS A 164 11.03 2.11 -12.84
C LYS A 164 9.57 1.88 -13.17
N LYS A 165 9.13 2.31 -14.37
CA LYS A 165 7.74 2.14 -14.81
C LYS A 165 7.35 0.66 -14.87
N GLY A 166 8.23 -0.20 -15.39
CA GLY A 166 8.02 -1.63 -15.45
C GLY A 166 7.84 -2.27 -14.07
N VAL A 167 8.75 -1.99 -13.13
CA VAL A 167 8.67 -2.49 -11.75
C VAL A 167 7.37 -2.06 -11.06
N LEU A 168 7.00 -0.78 -11.18
CA LEU A 168 5.79 -0.25 -10.55
C LEU A 168 4.50 -0.79 -11.18
N SER A 169 4.47 -0.92 -12.51
CA SER A 169 3.30 -1.44 -13.24
C SER A 169 3.01 -2.91 -12.89
N ASN A 170 4.06 -3.69 -12.59
CA ASN A 170 3.94 -5.07 -12.15
C ASN A 170 3.75 -5.23 -10.63
N ARG A 171 3.47 -4.15 -9.89
CA ARG A 171 3.29 -4.15 -8.42
C ARG A 171 4.50 -4.70 -7.64
N LEU A 172 5.70 -4.60 -8.22
CA LEU A 172 6.94 -5.09 -7.60
C LEU A 172 7.68 -4.00 -6.79
N GLY A 173 7.07 -2.83 -6.61
CA GLY A 173 7.69 -1.69 -5.95
C GLY A 173 8.16 -1.96 -4.51
N GLY A 174 7.43 -2.80 -3.76
CA GLY A 174 7.85 -3.19 -2.40
C GLY A 174 9.15 -4.02 -2.42
N ILE A 175 9.24 -4.99 -3.34
CA ILE A 175 10.37 -5.90 -3.48
C ILE A 175 11.62 -5.14 -3.98
N PHE A 176 11.42 -4.24 -4.94
CA PHE A 176 12.50 -3.46 -5.56
C PHE A 176 12.67 -2.06 -4.97
N SER A 177 12.15 -1.80 -3.77
CA SER A 177 12.18 -0.47 -3.14
C SER A 177 13.60 0.13 -3.07
N LYS A 178 14.59 -0.66 -2.63
CA LYS A 178 16.00 -0.25 -2.61
C LYS A 178 16.55 0.05 -4.00
N HIS A 179 16.22 -0.79 -4.98
CA HIS A 179 16.69 -0.64 -6.37
C HIS A 179 16.08 0.62 -6.99
N LEU A 180 14.79 0.90 -6.72
CA LEU A 180 14.11 2.11 -7.19
C LEU A 180 14.76 3.37 -6.61
N LEU A 181 15.13 3.38 -5.32
CA LEU A 181 15.87 4.50 -4.72
C LEU A 181 17.22 4.74 -5.40
N GLU A 182 17.94 3.66 -5.73
CA GLU A 182 19.21 3.76 -6.45
C GLU A 182 19.02 4.31 -7.87
N ILE A 183 17.97 3.88 -8.58
CA ILE A 183 17.60 4.42 -9.89
C ILE A 183 17.33 5.93 -9.84
N TYR A 184 16.66 6.43 -8.80
CA TYR A 184 16.46 7.88 -8.62
C TYR A 184 17.80 8.60 -8.45
N SER A 185 18.70 8.08 -7.61
CA SER A 185 20.03 8.67 -7.44
C SER A 185 20.84 8.66 -8.75
N MET A 186 20.71 7.60 -9.56
CA MET A 186 21.34 7.53 -10.88
C MET A 186 20.81 8.61 -11.83
N LEU A 187 19.49 8.84 -11.85
CA LEU A 187 18.86 9.90 -12.65
C LEU A 187 19.37 11.29 -12.25
N ASP A 188 19.44 11.58 -10.94
CA ASP A 188 19.94 12.86 -10.43
C ASP A 188 21.39 13.11 -10.88
N LYS A 189 22.23 12.07 -10.84
CA LYS A 189 23.63 12.13 -11.31
C LYS A 189 23.71 12.37 -12.82
N ILE A 190 22.88 11.70 -13.61
CA ILE A 190 22.84 11.92 -15.07
C ILE A 190 22.43 13.35 -15.37
N GLU A 191 21.42 13.88 -14.67
CA GLU A 191 20.98 15.27 -14.81
C GLU A 191 22.11 16.25 -14.47
N ALA A 192 22.84 16.01 -13.39
CA ALA A 192 24.00 16.83 -13.01
C ALA A 192 25.09 16.82 -14.10
N ILE A 193 25.40 15.66 -14.68
CA ILE A 193 26.38 15.54 -15.78
C ILE A 193 25.89 16.27 -17.04
N LEU A 194 24.60 16.14 -17.38
CA LEU A 194 24.01 16.82 -18.54
C LEU A 194 24.05 18.34 -18.38
N LYS A 195 23.74 18.85 -17.18
CA LYS A 195 23.86 20.28 -16.84
C LYS A 195 25.30 20.75 -16.97
N PHE A 196 26.25 20.06 -16.33
CA PHE A 196 27.67 20.44 -16.37
C PHE A 196 28.25 20.49 -17.78
N ARG A 197 27.78 19.63 -18.69
CA ARG A 197 28.23 19.62 -20.10
C ARG A 197 27.41 20.54 -20.99
N GLY A 198 26.29 21.05 -20.50
CA GLY A 198 25.33 21.88 -21.22
C GLY A 198 25.64 23.37 -21.19
N ASP A 199 26.60 23.78 -20.36
CA ASP A 199 27.15 25.14 -20.26
C ASP A 199 28.39 25.33 -21.17
#